data_AF-A0A285GT82-F1
#
_entry.id   AF-A0A285GT82-F1
#
_cell.length_a   1.000
_cell.length_b   1.000
_cell.length_c   1.000
_cell.angle_alpha   90.00
_cell.angle_beta   90.00
_cell.angle_gamma   90.00
#
_symmetry.space_group_name_H-M   'P 1'
#
loop_
_entity.id
_entity.type
_entity.pdbx_description
1 polymer ?
#
loop_
_entity_poly.entity_id
_entity_poly.type
_entity_poly.pdbx_seq_one_letter_code
_entity_poly.pdbx_strand_id
1 'polypeptide(L)' 'MEESLYYCPICDKDTLHDLLGENNDNVSIQCTICHTKTVAEPENYHNYEEVSMEWDSEIKSILDSWEE' A
#
# COMPACT_ATOMS: atom_id res chain seq x y z
N MET A 1 14.96 5.62 -7.88
CA MET A 1 14.39 5.48 -6.53
C MET A 1 13.28 4.47 -6.68
N GLU A 2 13.22 3.50 -5.78
CA GLU A 2 12.20 2.45 -5.83
C GLU A 2 10.92 3.01 -5.20
N GLU A 3 9.84 2.98 -5.97
CA GLU A 3 8.52 3.47 -5.58
C GLU A 3 7.60 2.26 -5.45
N SER A 4 6.78 2.21 -4.40
CA SER A 4 5.80 1.14 -4.20
C SER A 4 4.44 1.72 -3.81
N LEU A 5 3.38 0.97 -4.11
CA LEU A 5 2.02 1.34 -3.74
C LEU A 5 1.84 1.18 -2.23
N TYR A 6 1.28 2.20 -1.57
CA TYR A 6 0.91 2.14 -0.16
C TYR A 6 -0.22 3.13 0.15
N TYR A 7 -1.02 2.83 1.17
CA TYR A 7 -2.08 3.75 1.63
C TYR A 7 -1.49 4.99 2.29
N CYS A 8 -1.89 6.17 1.81
CA CYS A 8 -1.53 7.44 2.44
C CYS A 8 -2.69 7.96 3.30
N PRO A 9 -2.54 8.05 4.64
CA PRO A 9 -3.61 8.55 5.52
C PRO A 9 -3.90 10.05 5.37
N ILE A 10 -2.99 10.80 4.75
CA ILE A 10 -3.19 12.24 4.49
C ILE A 10 -3.94 12.47 3.18
N CYS A 11 -3.68 11.65 2.16
CA CYS A 11 -4.41 11.71 0.89
C CYS A 11 -5.73 10.93 0.93
N ASP A 12 -5.88 10.05 1.93
CA ASP A 12 -6.99 9.12 2.11
C ASP A 12 -7.23 8.22 0.89
N LYS A 13 -6.13 7.69 0.33
CA LYS A 13 -6.14 6.79 -0.83
C LYS A 13 -4.77 6.13 -1.00
N ASP A 14 -4.74 5.09 -1.83
CA ASP A 14 -3.49 4.49 -2.28
C ASP A 14 -2.70 5.47 -3.16
N THR A 15 -1.42 5.58 -2.88
CA THR A 15 -0.49 6.46 -3.61
C THR A 15 0.87 5.78 -3.72
N LEU A 16 1.66 6.18 -4.72
CA LEU A 16 3.06 5.80 -4.78
C LEU A 16 3.85 6.47 -3.67
N HIS A 17 4.73 5.72 -3.03
CA HIS A 17 5.62 6.21 -2.00
C HIS A 17 7.09 5.94 -2.34
N ASP A 18 7.95 6.93 -2.06
CA ASP A 18 9.41 6.80 -2.14
C ASP A 18 9.94 6.12 -0.87
N LEU A 19 10.82 5.12 -1.04
CA LEU A 19 11.57 4.54 0.08
C LEU A 19 12.67 5.49 0.54
N LEU A 20 12.56 5.99 1.77
CA LEU A 20 13.57 6.87 2.38
C LEU A 20 14.65 6.11 3.17
N GLY A 21 14.30 4.93 3.70
CA GLY A 21 15.23 4.08 4.42
C GLY A 21 14.52 2.95 5.15
N GLU A 22 15.24 1.87 5.42
CA GLU A 22 14.70 0.65 6.02
C GLU A 22 15.68 0.08 7.06
N ASN A 23 15.11 -0.48 8.13
CA ASN A 23 15.80 -1.34 9.08
C ASN A 23 14.92 -2.57 9.37
N ASN A 24 15.41 -3.50 10.20
CA ASN A 24 14.72 -4.77 10.48
C ASN A 24 13.30 -4.60 11.06
N ASP A 25 13.02 -3.46 11.71
CA ASP A 25 11.76 -3.24 12.42
C ASP A 25 10.84 -2.25 11.67
N ASN A 26 11.38 -1.41 10.78
CA ASN A 26 10.68 -0.26 10.23
C ASN A 26 11.16 0.12 8.83
N VAL A 27 10.21 0.55 8.00
CA VAL A 27 10.42 1.18 6.70
C VAL A 27 9.93 2.63 6.78
N SER A 28 10.80 3.58 6.44
CA SER A 28 10.43 4.99 6.29
C SER A 28 10.14 5.29 4.82
N ILE A 29 8.95 5.80 4.57
CA ILE A 29 8.45 6.07 3.22
C ILE A 29 7.90 7.48 3.12
N GLN A 30 7.83 8.02 1.90
CA GLN A 30 7.28 9.35 1.64
C GLN A 30 6.25 9.31 0.52
N CYS A 31 5.05 9.82 0.77
CA CYS A 31 4.02 9.93 -0.26
C CYS A 31 4.46 10.88 -1.37
N THR A 32 4.39 10.46 -2.63
CA THR A 32 4.75 11.28 -3.79
C THR A 32 3.78 12.44 -4.05
N ILE A 33 2.56 12.38 -3.48
CA ILE A 33 1.51 13.40 -3.68
C ILE A 33 1.56 14.49 -2.61
N CYS A 34 1.42 14.12 -1.33
CA CYS A 34 1.37 15.08 -0.23
C CYS A 34 2.72 15.31 0.45
N HIS A 35 3.76 14.55 0.07
CA HIS A 35 5.11 14.58 0.63
C HIS A 35 5.20 14.28 2.13
N THR A 36 4.14 13.74 2.73
CA THR A 36 4.13 13.28 4.13
C THR A 36 5.03 12.05 4.26
N LYS A 37 5.83 12.04 5.33
CA LYS A 37 6.68 10.91 5.70
C LYS A 37 5.96 10.03 6.71
N THR A 38 5.99 8.73 6.48
CA THR A 38 5.32 7.73 7.31
C THR A 38 6.32 6.62 7.65
N VAL A 39 6.09 5.95 8.77
CA VAL A 39 6.82 4.74 9.15
C VAL A 39 5.84 3.57 9.07
N ALA A 40 6.24 2.52 8.37
CA ALA A 40 5.49 1.30 8.17
C ALA A 40 6.31 0.09 8.65
N GLU A 41 5.64 -1.01 8.96
CA GLU A 41 6.30 -2.29 9.21
C GLU A 41 6.78 -2.87 7.87
N PRO A 42 7.99 -3.46 7.79
CA PRO A 42 8.54 -3.98 6.54
C PRO A 42 7.65 -5.00 5.85
N GLU A 43 7.10 -5.95 6.60
CA GLU A 43 6.21 -6.99 6.07
C GLU A 43 4.94 -6.40 5.45
N ASN A 44 4.36 -5.36 6.08
CA ASN A 44 3.15 -4.72 5.56
C ASN A 44 3.43 -3.86 4.34
N TYR A 45 4.59 -3.19 4.28
CA TYR A 45 4.95 -2.36 3.13
C TYR A 45 5.28 -3.19 1.89
N HIS A 46 6.14 -4.19 2.03
CA HIS A 46 6.60 -5.01 0.89
C HIS A 46 5.51 -5.91 0.31
N ASN A 47 4.53 -6.33 1.13
CA ASN A 47 3.42 -7.16 0.69
C ASN A 47 2.15 -6.35 0.36
N TYR A 48 2.16 -5.02 0.49
CA TYR A 48 0.95 -4.20 0.40
C TYR A 48 0.22 -4.38 -0.94
N GLU A 49 0.97 -4.32 -2.05
CA GLU A 49 0.41 -4.42 -3.39
C GLU A 49 -0.19 -5.81 -3.66
N GLU A 50 0.50 -6.87 -3.24
CA GLU A 50 0.00 -8.25 -3.36
C GLU A 50 -1.30 -8.44 -2.59
N VAL A 51 -1.32 -8.04 -1.31
CA VAL A 51 -2.51 -8.14 -0.45
C VAL A 51 -3.67 -7.32 -1.02
N SER A 52 -3.40 -6.10 -1.50
CA SER A 52 -4.44 -5.24 -2.11
C SER A 52 -5.05 -5.88 -3.36
N MET A 53 -4.24 -6.49 -4.22
CA MET A 53 -4.74 -7.12 -5.45
C MET A 53 -5.49 -8.42 -5.19
N GLU A 54 -5.08 -9.21 -4.20
CA GLU A 54 -5.81 -10.42 -3.81
C GLU A 54 -7.20 -10.09 -3.27
N TRP A 55 -7.30 -9.06 -2.43
CA TRP A 55 -8.59 -8.59 -1.92
C TRP A 55 -9.53 -8.16 -3.05
N ASP A 56 -9.02 -7.43 -4.05
CA ASP A 56 -9.82 -7.05 -5.22
C ASP A 56 -10.36 -8.26 -5.98
N SER A 57 -9.58 -9.33 -6.09
CA SER A 57 -10.00 -10.58 -6.75
C SER A 57 -11.08 -11.33 -5.95
N GLU A 58 -10.93 -11.42 -4.63
CA GLU A 58 -11.92 -12.06 -3.76
C GLU A 58 -13.23 -11.28 -3.73
N ILE A 59 -13.17 -9.96 -3.57
CA ILE A 59 -14.35 -9.08 -3.59
C ILE A 59 -15.09 -9.21 -4.92
N LYS A 60 -14.36 -9.19 -6.05
CA LYS A 60 -14.96 -9.34 -7.38
C LYS A 60 -15.67 -10.69 -7.52
N SER A 61 -15.07 -11.78 -7.05
CA SER A 61 -15.69 -13.10 -7.10
C SER A 61 -16.98 -13.18 -6.26
N ILE A 62 -17.01 -12.50 -5.11
CA ILE A 62 -18.21 -12.40 -4.26
C ILE A 62 -19.30 -11.59 -4.97
N LEU A 63 -18.95 -10.43 -5.53
CA LEU A 63 -19.91 -9.57 -6.25
C LEU A 63 -20.51 -10.27 -7.47
N ASP A 64 -19.68 -10.94 -8.27
CA ASP A 64 -20.12 -11.71 -9.44
C ASP A 64 -21.10 -12.83 -9.03
N SER A 65 -20.95 -13.41 -7.84
CA SER A 65 -21.87 -14.45 -7.33
C SER A 65 -23.23 -13.94 -6.84
N TRP A 66 -23.40 -12.63 -6.68
CA TRP A 66 -24.66 -12.00 -6.21
C TRP A 66 -25.50 -11.42 -7.35
N GLU A 67 -24.95 -11.35 -8.56
CA GLU A 67 -25.67 -10.94 -9.78
C GLU A 67 -26.39 -12.11 -10.50
N GLU A 68 -26.33 -13.34 -9.96
CA GLU A 68 -27.11 -14.53 -10.39
C GLU A 68 -28.44 -14.73 -9.63
#